data_AF-A0A956DB99-F1
#
_entry.id   AF-A0A956DB99-F1
#
_cell.length_a   1.000
_cell.length_b   1.000
_cell.length_c   1.000
_cell.angle_alpha   90.00
_cell.angle_beta   90.00
_cell.angle_gamma   90.00
#
_symmetry.space_group_name_H-M   'P 1'
#
loop_
_entity.id
_entity.type
_entity.pdbx_description
1 polymer ?
#
loop_
_entity_poly.entity_id
_entity_poly.type
_entity_poly.pdbx_seq_one_letter_code
_entity_poly.pdbx_strand_id
1 'polypeptide(L)'
;MRRARHVLIALALVAFGLYLARGVLASSIARHLLSKRGIACEGLTTSVAWDFSRVEVGPTTCTLAEGRVAEVALSEGGVVTLAGTKPVAFEADALRLELRELPASVESAGLALLDEEGASAPLGRALFALAGLASRDERLDVRVARLELVREGRGFVASDAVCRRTEEGLYLQVARVVPASGALARGVVQANWQIEGLEGRVEGFEADLRGAVVVEASMAAITRRERVGFTVRARELDGARDVALTVERTPGVQALRELVRRLR
;
A
#
# COMPACT_ATOMS: atom_id res chain seq x y z
N MET A 1 36.59 12.55 -47.71
CA MET A 1 35.56 11.52 -47.43
C MET A 1 35.97 10.46 -46.40
N ARG A 2 37.18 9.87 -46.42
CA ARG A 2 37.58 8.83 -45.42
C ARG A 2 37.50 9.29 -43.96
N ARG A 3 37.99 10.49 -43.61
CA ARG A 3 37.94 11.01 -42.22
C ARG A 3 36.52 11.18 -41.68
N ALA A 4 35.59 11.70 -42.50
CA ALA A 4 34.18 11.86 -42.12
C ALA A 4 33.51 10.51 -41.80
N ARG A 5 33.82 9.45 -42.57
CA ARG A 5 33.32 8.09 -42.31
C ARG A 5 33.78 7.53 -40.96
N HIS A 6 35.02 7.77 -40.57
CA HIS A 6 35.56 7.27 -39.30
C HIS A 6 34.93 8.00 -38.10
N VAL A 7 34.67 9.31 -38.23
CA VAL A 7 33.96 10.09 -37.20
C VAL A 7 32.52 9.61 -37.03
N LEU A 8 31.80 9.35 -38.12
CA LEU A 8 30.42 8.83 -38.06
C LEU A 8 30.37 7.45 -37.41
N ILE A 9 31.30 6.55 -37.74
CA ILE A 9 31.39 5.22 -37.12
C ILE A 9 31.71 5.34 -35.63
N ALA A 10 32.65 6.19 -35.24
CA ALA A 10 32.98 6.41 -33.83
C ALA A 10 31.80 6.98 -33.05
N LEU A 11 31.08 7.97 -33.59
CA LEU A 11 29.86 8.51 -32.96
C LEU A 11 28.77 7.46 -32.85
N ALA A 12 28.56 6.63 -33.87
CA ALA A 12 27.60 5.53 -33.83
C ALA A 12 27.97 4.49 -32.76
N LEU A 13 29.25 4.14 -32.63
CA LEU A 13 29.74 3.22 -31.60
C LEU A 13 29.61 3.80 -30.19
N VAL A 14 29.87 5.10 -30.01
CA VAL A 14 29.67 5.78 -28.72
C VAL A 14 28.18 5.85 -28.37
N ALA A 15 27.32 6.22 -29.32
CA ALA A 15 25.87 6.23 -29.13
C ALA A 15 25.33 4.83 -28.80
N PHE A 16 25.82 3.81 -29.50
CA PHE A 16 25.47 2.41 -29.23
C PHE A 16 26.00 1.95 -27.86
N GLY A 17 27.21 2.32 -27.48
CA GLY A 17 27.78 2.02 -26.17
C GLY A 17 26.99 2.66 -25.03
N LEU A 18 26.61 3.95 -25.18
CA LEU A 18 25.73 4.64 -24.23
C LEU A 18 24.35 3.98 -24.15
N TYR A 19 23.81 3.54 -25.29
CA TYR A 19 22.56 2.80 -25.35
C TYR A 19 22.62 1.49 -24.57
N LEU A 20 23.70 0.70 -24.74
CA LEU A 20 23.89 -0.54 -23.97
C LEU A 20 24.11 -0.28 -22.47
N ALA A 21 24.79 0.82 -22.12
CA ALA A 21 25.07 1.18 -20.72
C ALA A 21 23.90 1.89 -20.00
N ARG A 22 22.79 2.18 -20.69
CA ARG A 22 21.69 3.00 -20.15
C ARG A 22 21.13 2.48 -18.83
N GLY A 23 21.00 1.16 -18.66
CA GLY A 23 20.48 0.56 -17.43
C GLY A 23 21.45 0.71 -16.25
N VAL A 24 22.76 0.60 -16.52
CA VAL A 24 23.81 0.80 -15.50
C VAL A 24 23.83 2.26 -15.06
N LEU A 25 23.78 3.19 -16.02
CA LEU A 25 23.71 4.64 -15.74
C LEU A 25 22.44 5.00 -14.97
N ALA A 26 21.27 4.52 -15.41
CA ALA A 26 20.00 4.76 -14.72
C ALA A 26 20.03 4.22 -13.28
N SER A 27 20.57 3.02 -13.07
CA SER A 27 20.69 2.42 -11.74
C SER A 27 21.65 3.21 -10.85
N SER A 28 22.77 3.67 -11.38
CA SER A 28 23.74 4.50 -10.66
C SER A 28 23.14 5.86 -10.25
N ILE A 29 22.43 6.53 -11.18
CA ILE A 29 21.73 7.78 -10.90
C ILE A 29 20.65 7.56 -9.85
N ALA A 30 19.84 6.50 -9.97
CA ALA A 30 18.80 6.17 -9.02
C ALA A 30 19.38 5.96 -7.61
N ARG A 31 20.44 5.14 -7.47
CA ARG A 31 21.13 4.93 -6.18
C ARG A 31 21.65 6.24 -5.58
N HIS A 32 22.24 7.11 -6.39
CA HIS A 32 22.76 8.40 -5.94
C HIS A 32 21.65 9.37 -5.49
N LEU A 33 20.53 9.41 -6.21
CA LEU A 33 19.39 10.25 -5.82
C LEU A 33 18.71 9.73 -4.56
N LEU A 34 18.61 8.41 -4.40
CA LEU A 34 18.06 7.76 -3.22
C LEU A 34 18.97 7.96 -1.99
N SER A 35 20.29 7.82 -2.14
CA SER A 35 21.23 8.03 -1.03
C SER A 35 21.21 9.47 -0.52
N LYS A 36 21.06 10.46 -1.41
CA LYS A 36 20.86 11.87 -1.03
C LYS A 36 19.59 12.11 -0.20
N ARG A 37 18.62 11.21 -0.26
CA ARG A 37 17.37 11.25 0.52
C ARG A 37 17.43 10.34 1.76
N GLY A 38 18.61 9.80 2.10
CA GLY A 38 18.77 8.88 3.22
C GLY A 38 18.15 7.51 2.96
N ILE A 39 18.06 7.10 1.69
CA ILE A 39 17.53 5.80 1.28
C ILE A 39 18.67 4.95 0.74
N ALA A 40 18.95 3.82 1.37
CA ALA A 40 19.98 2.88 0.94
C ALA A 40 19.33 1.63 0.35
N CYS A 41 19.63 1.33 -0.92
CA CYS A 41 19.04 0.19 -1.62
C CYS A 41 20.08 -0.86 -1.99
N GLU A 42 19.78 -2.11 -1.65
CA GLU A 42 20.50 -3.30 -2.05
C GLU A 42 19.86 -3.93 -3.28
N GLY A 43 20.67 -4.44 -4.20
CA GLY A 43 20.20 -5.10 -5.41
C GLY A 43 19.54 -4.19 -6.46
N LEU A 44 19.44 -2.87 -6.23
CA LEU A 44 18.74 -1.95 -7.15
C LEU A 44 19.31 -2.02 -8.57
N THR A 45 18.50 -2.54 -9.48
CA THR A 45 18.78 -2.60 -10.91
C THR A 45 17.61 -1.95 -11.66
N THR A 46 17.92 -1.26 -12.75
CA THR A 46 16.91 -0.60 -13.58
C THR A 46 17.19 -0.86 -15.05
N SER A 47 16.12 -1.07 -15.81
CA SER A 47 16.13 -1.15 -17.27
C SER A 47 15.18 -0.09 -17.81
N VAL A 48 15.66 0.74 -18.73
CA VAL A 48 14.86 1.84 -19.30
C VAL A 48 14.47 1.45 -20.72
N ALA A 49 13.19 1.56 -21.07
CA ALA A 49 12.72 1.33 -22.43
C ALA A 49 13.35 2.33 -23.42
N TRP A 50 13.39 1.96 -24.71
CA TRP A 50 14.07 2.77 -25.75
C TRP A 50 13.39 4.12 -26.00
N ASP A 51 12.08 4.18 -25.79
CA ASP A 51 11.24 5.37 -25.94
C ASP A 51 11.13 6.18 -24.64
N PHE A 52 11.82 5.75 -23.57
CA PHE A 52 11.74 6.33 -22.23
C PHE A 52 10.31 6.38 -21.66
N SER A 53 9.38 5.56 -22.17
CA SER A 53 8.01 5.50 -21.63
C SER A 53 7.90 4.62 -20.38
N ARG A 54 8.91 3.77 -20.15
CA ARG A 54 8.90 2.75 -19.10
C ARG A 54 10.28 2.57 -18.48
N VAL A 55 10.30 2.38 -17.16
CA VAL A 55 11.46 1.93 -16.39
C VAL A 55 11.07 0.69 -15.61
N GLU A 56 11.73 -0.42 -15.88
CA GLU A 56 11.63 -1.64 -15.09
C GLU A 56 12.65 -1.57 -13.96
N VAL A 57 12.19 -1.81 -12.75
CA VAL A 57 12.99 -1.90 -11.52
C VAL A 57 13.08 -3.38 -11.18
N GLY A 58 14.28 -3.92 -11.10
CA GLY A 58 14.48 -5.30 -10.68
C GLY A 58 14.26 -5.49 -9.18
N PRO A 59 14.35 -6.74 -8.67
CA PRO A 59 14.23 -7.01 -7.26
C PRO A 59 15.19 -6.17 -6.40
N THR A 60 14.68 -5.53 -5.37
CA THR A 60 15.48 -4.62 -4.53
C THR A 60 14.88 -4.47 -3.14
N THR A 61 15.76 -4.24 -2.18
CA THR A 61 15.39 -3.88 -0.80
C THR A 61 15.99 -2.52 -0.48
N CYS A 62 15.16 -1.57 -0.10
CA CYS A 62 15.54 -0.22 0.26
C CYS A 62 15.24 0.05 1.72
N THR A 63 16.26 0.45 2.48
CA THR A 63 16.13 0.91 3.86
C THR A 63 16.03 2.43 3.88
N LEU A 64 15.11 2.93 4.70
CA LEU A 64 14.91 4.36 4.90
C LEU A 64 15.55 4.74 6.24
N ALA A 65 16.15 5.93 6.35
CA ALA A 65 16.69 6.41 7.62
C ALA A 65 15.61 6.94 8.58
N GLU A 66 14.55 7.52 8.03
CA GLU A 66 13.51 8.25 8.78
C GLU A 66 12.09 7.82 8.36
N GLY A 67 11.09 8.32 9.08
CA GLY A 67 9.67 8.07 8.79
C GLY A 67 9.13 6.76 9.37
N ARG A 68 7.88 6.42 9.02
CA ARG A 68 7.16 5.25 9.58
C ARG A 68 7.57 3.91 8.97
N VAL A 69 8.12 3.93 7.76
CA VAL A 69 8.59 2.75 7.04
C VAL A 69 10.10 2.63 7.29
N ALA A 70 10.53 1.47 7.76
CA ALA A 70 11.94 1.13 7.93
C ALA A 70 12.53 0.59 6.63
N GLU A 71 11.78 -0.27 5.94
CA GLU A 71 12.23 -0.98 4.75
C GLU A 71 11.11 -1.09 3.71
N VAL A 72 11.49 -1.00 2.44
CA VAL A 72 10.67 -1.22 1.27
C VAL A 72 11.34 -2.31 0.44
N ALA A 73 10.67 -3.45 0.25
CA ALA A 73 11.18 -4.55 -0.55
C ALA A 73 10.25 -4.83 -1.74
N LEU A 74 10.83 -4.86 -2.93
CA LEU A 74 10.21 -5.29 -4.18
C LEU A 74 10.81 -6.66 -4.51
N SER A 75 10.15 -7.75 -4.11
CA SER A 75 10.70 -9.11 -4.29
C SER A 75 10.74 -9.53 -5.76
N GLU A 76 9.80 -9.02 -6.56
CA GLU A 76 9.66 -9.33 -7.98
C GLU A 76 10.00 -8.12 -8.87
N GLY A 77 10.39 -7.00 -8.26
CA GLY A 77 10.61 -5.74 -8.95
C GLY A 77 9.31 -4.96 -9.17
N GLY A 78 9.32 -4.06 -10.16
CA GLY A 78 8.16 -3.26 -10.54
C GLY A 78 8.40 -2.46 -11.81
N VAL A 79 7.36 -1.80 -12.29
CA VAL A 79 7.35 -1.06 -13.54
C VAL A 79 6.88 0.36 -13.27
N VAL A 80 7.70 1.34 -13.62
CA VAL A 80 7.34 2.75 -13.59
C VAL A 80 7.02 3.19 -15.01
N THR A 81 5.80 3.65 -15.25
CA THR A 81 5.41 4.30 -16.50
C THR A 81 5.68 5.79 -16.42
N LEU A 82 6.22 6.35 -17.50
CA LEU A 82 6.64 7.75 -17.61
C LEU A 82 5.82 8.50 -18.66
N ALA A 83 5.44 9.73 -18.33
CA ALA A 83 4.99 10.73 -19.31
C ALA A 83 6.14 11.73 -19.53
N GLY A 84 6.93 11.51 -20.57
CA GLY A 84 8.21 12.19 -20.76
C GLY A 84 9.20 11.74 -19.68
N THR A 85 9.54 12.63 -18.74
CA THR A 85 10.45 12.32 -17.62
C THR A 85 9.74 12.18 -16.27
N LYS A 86 8.41 12.36 -16.23
CA LYS A 86 7.62 12.33 -14.99
C LYS A 86 7.00 10.95 -14.79
N PRO A 87 7.15 10.33 -13.61
CA PRO A 87 6.45 9.08 -13.31
C PRO A 87 4.95 9.35 -13.18
N VAL A 88 4.14 8.51 -13.83
CA VAL A 88 2.68 8.62 -13.83
C VAL A 88 2.00 7.37 -13.31
N ALA A 89 2.63 6.21 -13.43
CA ALA A 89 2.15 4.98 -12.82
C ALA A 89 3.31 4.12 -12.29
N PHE A 90 3.06 3.37 -11.24
CA PHE A 90 3.92 2.36 -10.68
C PHE A 90 3.12 1.07 -10.47
N GLU A 91 3.61 -0.03 -11.02
CA GLU A 91 2.98 -1.35 -10.94
C GLU A 91 3.98 -2.35 -10.36
N ALA A 92 3.57 -3.15 -9.39
CA ALA A 92 4.38 -4.22 -8.83
C ALA A 92 3.53 -5.45 -8.49
N ASP A 93 4.09 -6.65 -8.67
CA ASP A 93 3.41 -7.89 -8.29
C ASP A 93 3.42 -8.07 -6.77
N ALA A 94 4.55 -7.75 -6.13
CA ALA A 94 4.72 -7.84 -4.68
C ALA A 94 5.52 -6.67 -4.11
N LEU A 95 4.94 -6.00 -3.12
CA LEU A 95 5.57 -4.93 -2.34
C LEU A 95 5.46 -5.27 -0.85
N ARG A 96 6.59 -5.31 -0.17
CA ARG A 96 6.66 -5.46 1.29
C ARG A 96 7.16 -4.17 1.93
N LEU A 97 6.47 -3.74 2.97
CA LEU A 97 6.78 -2.57 3.78
C LEU A 97 7.00 -3.03 5.22
N GLU A 98 8.24 -2.93 5.70
CA GLU A 98 8.56 -3.13 7.12
C GLU A 98 8.31 -1.80 7.84
N LEU A 99 7.44 -1.81 8.84
CA LEU A 99 7.09 -0.63 9.62
C LEU A 99 8.01 -0.48 10.83
N ARG A 100 8.40 0.75 11.15
CA ARG A 100 9.09 1.05 12.42
C ARG A 100 8.16 0.92 13.61
N GLU A 101 6.87 1.12 13.41
CA GLU A 101 5.81 1.15 14.40
C GLU A 101 4.57 0.47 13.81
N LEU A 102 4.15 -0.63 14.44
CA LEU A 102 2.81 -1.17 14.21
C LEU A 102 1.86 -0.53 15.22
N PRO A 103 0.64 -0.17 14.81
CA PRO A 103 -0.43 0.06 15.76
C PRO A 103 -0.55 -1.15 16.70
N ALA A 104 -0.73 -0.90 17.99
CA ALA A 104 -0.81 -1.95 19.02
C ALA A 104 -1.89 -3.02 18.77
N SER A 105 -2.87 -2.72 17.91
CA SER A 105 -4.05 -3.53 17.64
C SER A 105 -4.19 -4.01 16.19
N VAL A 106 -3.11 -4.08 15.39
CA VAL A 106 -3.20 -4.48 13.97
C VAL A 106 -3.91 -5.81 13.76
N GLU A 107 -3.66 -6.78 14.64
CA GLU A 107 -4.31 -8.10 14.57
C GLU A 107 -5.80 -8.08 14.89
N SER A 108 -6.28 -7.04 15.56
CA SER A 108 -7.70 -6.83 15.84
C SER A 108 -8.30 -5.68 15.03
N ALA A 109 -7.58 -5.15 14.03
CA ALA A 109 -8.03 -3.98 13.26
C ALA A 109 -9.37 -4.25 12.54
N GLY A 110 -9.51 -5.40 11.88
CA GLY A 110 -10.79 -5.77 11.26
C GLY A 110 -11.90 -6.02 12.28
N LEU A 111 -11.58 -6.57 13.45
CA LEU A 111 -12.56 -6.73 14.53
C LEU A 111 -12.93 -5.38 15.17
N ALA A 112 -12.03 -4.41 15.16
CA ALA A 112 -12.32 -3.05 15.62
C ALA A 112 -13.36 -2.38 14.75
N LEU A 113 -13.45 -2.68 13.46
CA LEU A 113 -14.53 -2.18 12.59
C LEU A 113 -15.93 -2.63 13.02
N LEU A 114 -16.04 -3.61 13.91
CA LEU A 114 -17.33 -3.98 14.50
C LEU A 114 -17.69 -3.09 15.70
N ASP A 115 -16.76 -2.31 16.22
CA ASP A 115 -16.88 -1.53 17.45
C ASP A 115 -16.65 -0.04 17.17
N GLU A 116 -17.73 0.70 16.97
CA GLU A 116 -17.74 2.11 16.54
C GLU A 116 -16.89 3.02 17.44
N GLU A 117 -16.99 2.86 18.76
CA GLU A 117 -16.22 3.65 19.72
C GLU A 117 -14.71 3.39 19.60
N GLY A 118 -14.32 2.11 19.52
CA GLY A 118 -12.92 1.70 19.44
C GLY A 118 -12.24 1.97 18.08
N ALA A 119 -13.01 2.06 17.00
CA ALA A 119 -12.48 2.24 15.65
C ALA A 119 -12.22 3.71 15.27
N SER A 120 -12.95 4.64 15.87
CA SER A 120 -12.97 6.06 15.49
C SER A 120 -11.57 6.70 15.40
N ALA A 121 -10.76 6.62 16.47
CA ALA A 121 -9.46 7.27 16.53
C ALA A 121 -8.38 6.63 15.62
N PRO A 122 -8.22 5.29 15.56
CA PRO A 122 -7.36 4.64 14.57
C PRO A 122 -7.76 4.94 13.13
N LEU A 123 -9.07 4.84 12.80
CA LEU A 123 -9.58 5.13 11.47
C LEU A 123 -9.35 6.58 11.08
N GLY A 124 -9.63 7.52 11.97
CA GLY A 124 -9.33 8.93 11.74
C GLY A 124 -7.86 9.13 11.38
N ARG A 125 -6.92 8.61 12.18
CA ARG A 125 -5.49 8.73 11.87
C ARG A 125 -5.10 8.17 10.50
N ALA A 126 -5.67 7.03 10.11
CA ALA A 126 -5.41 6.43 8.81
C ALA A 126 -6.00 7.30 7.67
N LEU A 127 -7.23 7.77 7.83
CA LEU A 127 -7.92 8.60 6.85
C LEU A 127 -7.26 9.95 6.65
N PHE A 128 -6.82 10.62 7.72
CA PHE A 128 -6.07 11.87 7.60
C PHE A 128 -4.69 11.68 6.99
N ALA A 129 -4.04 10.53 7.22
CA ALA A 129 -2.81 10.21 6.50
C ALA A 129 -3.08 10.06 4.99
N LEU A 130 -4.19 9.44 4.60
CA LEU A 130 -4.62 9.34 3.20
C LEU A 130 -5.01 10.71 2.62
N ALA A 131 -5.68 11.57 3.38
CA ALA A 131 -6.00 12.95 2.98
C ALA A 131 -4.73 13.79 2.76
N GLY A 132 -3.74 13.65 3.65
CA GLY A 132 -2.43 14.28 3.47
C GLY A 132 -1.65 13.76 2.25
N LEU A 133 -1.94 12.54 1.77
CA LEU A 133 -1.42 12.05 0.49
C LEU A 133 -2.24 12.61 -0.69
N ALA A 134 -3.56 12.71 -0.53
CA ALA A 134 -4.50 13.29 -1.49
C ALA A 134 -4.31 14.80 -1.70
N SER A 135 -3.58 15.49 -0.84
CA SER A 135 -3.27 16.92 -1.00
C SER A 135 -1.94 17.20 -1.72
N ARG A 136 -1.06 16.20 -1.90
CA ARG A 136 0.22 16.40 -2.62
C ARG A 136 -0.01 16.51 -4.13
N ASP A 137 0.71 17.38 -4.84
CA ASP A 137 0.54 17.54 -6.30
C ASP A 137 1.06 16.37 -7.16
N GLU A 138 1.62 15.34 -6.54
CA GLU A 138 2.17 14.18 -7.25
C GLU A 138 1.04 13.28 -7.79
N ARG A 139 0.94 13.19 -9.12
CA ARG A 139 0.03 12.29 -9.85
C ARG A 139 0.76 10.98 -10.18
N LEU A 140 0.93 10.13 -9.18
CA LEU A 140 1.47 8.79 -9.36
C LEU A 140 0.38 7.76 -9.03
N ASP A 141 -0.07 7.03 -10.04
CA ASP A 141 -0.95 5.89 -9.85
C ASP A 141 -0.12 4.70 -9.37
N VAL A 142 -0.55 4.04 -8.31
CA VAL A 142 0.15 2.90 -7.71
C VAL A 142 -0.77 1.70 -7.75
N ARG A 143 -0.29 0.61 -8.36
CA ARG A 143 -0.96 -0.69 -8.37
C ARG A 143 0.00 -1.75 -7.84
N VAL A 144 -0.47 -2.50 -6.85
CA VAL A 144 0.29 -3.59 -6.25
C VAL A 144 -0.61 -4.81 -6.15
N ALA A 145 -0.24 -5.92 -6.78
CA ALA A 145 -1.05 -7.14 -6.70
C ALA A 145 -1.04 -7.74 -5.29
N ARG A 146 0.10 -7.68 -4.59
CA ARG A 146 0.24 -8.08 -3.19
C ARG A 146 1.05 -7.07 -2.39
N LEU A 147 0.41 -6.44 -1.40
CA LEU A 147 1.03 -5.52 -0.46
C LEU A 147 1.15 -6.16 0.92
N GLU A 148 2.36 -6.30 1.44
CA GLU A 148 2.61 -6.77 2.80
C GLU A 148 3.03 -5.60 3.69
N LEU A 149 2.30 -5.40 4.79
CA LEU A 149 2.61 -4.40 5.80
C LEU A 149 2.93 -5.15 7.08
N VAL A 150 4.20 -5.17 7.45
CA VAL A 150 4.72 -6.10 8.47
C VAL A 150 5.65 -5.39 9.44
N ARG A 151 5.74 -5.94 10.65
CA ARG A 151 6.86 -5.74 11.56
C ARG A 151 6.95 -6.90 12.53
N GLU A 152 8.17 -7.37 12.77
CA GLU A 152 8.43 -8.45 13.74
C GLU A 152 7.53 -9.68 13.52
N GLY A 153 7.24 -10.01 12.26
CA GLY A 153 6.37 -11.13 11.87
C GLY A 153 4.86 -10.91 12.04
N ARG A 154 4.43 -9.73 12.52
CA ARG A 154 3.02 -9.33 12.64
C ARG A 154 2.67 -8.32 11.56
N GLY A 155 1.42 -8.29 11.12
CA GLY A 155 1.05 -7.39 10.01
C GLY A 155 -0.23 -7.76 9.31
N PHE A 156 -0.37 -7.27 8.08
CA PHE A 156 -1.45 -7.64 7.17
C PHE A 156 -0.96 -7.74 5.73
N VAL A 157 -1.67 -8.54 4.95
CA VAL A 157 -1.48 -8.68 3.52
C VAL A 157 -2.73 -8.12 2.82
N ALA A 158 -2.50 -7.18 1.92
CA ALA A 158 -3.49 -6.59 1.04
C ALA A 158 -3.33 -7.17 -0.37
N SER A 159 -4.43 -7.52 -1.02
CA SER A 159 -4.46 -8.01 -2.40
C SER A 159 -5.12 -7.00 -3.33
N ASP A 160 -4.57 -6.87 -4.53
CA ASP A 160 -5.01 -5.96 -5.59
C ASP A 160 -5.21 -4.53 -5.07
N ALA A 161 -4.17 -3.99 -4.44
CA ALA A 161 -4.16 -2.64 -3.92
C ALA A 161 -3.93 -1.64 -5.07
N VAL A 162 -4.87 -0.73 -5.26
CA VAL A 162 -4.83 0.34 -6.24
C VAL A 162 -5.00 1.68 -5.51
N CYS A 163 -4.13 2.61 -5.83
CA CYS A 163 -4.18 3.98 -5.35
C CYS A 163 -4.00 4.88 -6.58
N ARG A 164 -5.02 5.63 -6.96
CA ARG A 164 -4.99 6.46 -8.18
C ARG A 164 -5.47 7.86 -7.86
N ARG A 165 -4.82 8.87 -8.41
CA ARG A 165 -5.37 10.23 -8.36
C ARG A 165 -6.30 10.47 -9.55
N THR A 166 -7.49 10.96 -9.24
CA THR A 166 -8.53 11.37 -10.20
C THR A 166 -8.72 12.88 -10.13
N GLU A 167 -9.49 13.46 -11.06
CA GLU A 167 -9.91 14.88 -11.00
C GLU A 167 -10.68 15.19 -9.71
N GLU A 168 -11.27 14.14 -9.17
CA GLU A 168 -12.18 14.07 -8.05
C GLU A 168 -11.47 13.80 -6.70
N GLY A 169 -10.15 13.59 -6.71
CA GLY A 169 -9.35 13.28 -5.51
C GLY A 169 -8.62 11.94 -5.60
N LEU A 170 -8.19 11.41 -4.46
CA LEU A 170 -7.49 10.13 -4.35
C LEU A 170 -8.51 8.98 -4.29
N TYR A 171 -8.45 8.06 -5.23
CA TYR A 171 -9.21 6.82 -5.23
C TYR A 171 -8.34 5.68 -4.70
N LEU A 172 -8.93 4.87 -3.82
CA LEU A 172 -8.29 3.73 -3.16
C LEU A 172 -9.17 2.50 -3.36
N GLN A 173 -8.56 1.38 -3.72
CA GLN A 173 -9.23 0.11 -3.84
C GLN A 173 -8.30 -1.00 -3.35
N VAL A 174 -8.84 -1.94 -2.59
CA VAL A 174 -8.16 -3.14 -2.13
C VAL A 174 -9.15 -4.29 -2.17
N ALA A 175 -8.87 -5.32 -2.95
CA ALA A 175 -9.79 -6.45 -3.09
C ALA A 175 -9.93 -7.24 -1.78
N ARG A 176 -8.82 -7.44 -1.07
CA ARG A 176 -8.79 -8.19 0.19
C ARG A 176 -7.72 -7.68 1.14
N VAL A 177 -8.02 -7.66 2.45
CA VAL A 177 -7.02 -7.49 3.52
C VAL A 177 -7.16 -8.63 4.52
N VAL A 178 -6.05 -9.30 4.84
CA VAL A 178 -6.00 -10.37 5.85
C VAL A 178 -4.87 -10.13 6.86
N PRO A 179 -5.01 -10.54 8.13
CA PRO A 179 -3.90 -10.51 9.07
C PRO A 179 -2.79 -11.49 8.62
N ALA A 180 -1.53 -11.06 8.74
CA ALA A 180 -0.38 -11.90 8.38
C ALA A 180 -0.13 -13.03 9.40
N SER A 181 -0.49 -12.81 10.67
CA SER A 181 -0.29 -13.76 11.78
C SER A 181 -1.38 -14.83 11.91
N GLY A 182 -2.42 -14.81 11.07
CA GLY A 182 -3.52 -15.78 11.10
C GLY A 182 -4.57 -15.49 12.18
N ALA A 183 -5.20 -16.55 12.71
CA ALA A 183 -6.33 -16.45 13.64
C ALA A 183 -5.95 -15.91 15.01
N LEU A 184 -6.79 -15.04 15.57
CA LEU A 184 -6.76 -14.73 16.99
C LEU A 184 -7.34 -15.91 17.78
N ALA A 185 -6.59 -16.44 18.76
CA ALA A 185 -7.03 -17.57 19.57
C ALA A 185 -6.97 -17.23 21.07
N ARG A 186 -8.05 -17.53 21.81
CA ARG A 186 -8.10 -17.44 23.28
C ARG A 186 -8.88 -18.63 23.83
N GLY A 187 -8.16 -19.59 24.42
CA GLY A 187 -8.76 -20.85 24.89
C GLY A 187 -9.35 -21.66 23.74
N VAL A 188 -10.64 -22.01 23.84
CA VAL A 188 -11.38 -22.79 22.82
C VAL A 188 -12.00 -21.93 21.72
N VAL A 189 -11.84 -20.61 21.78
CA VAL A 189 -12.40 -19.66 20.81
C VAL A 189 -11.29 -19.21 19.86
N GLN A 190 -11.55 -19.32 18.56
CA GLN A 190 -10.71 -18.73 17.52
C GLN A 190 -11.53 -17.77 16.67
N ALA A 191 -10.92 -16.67 16.24
CA ALA A 191 -11.54 -15.69 15.36
C ALA A 191 -10.55 -15.28 14.27
N ASN A 192 -10.96 -15.48 13.03
CA ASN A 192 -10.33 -14.93 11.84
C ASN A 192 -11.15 -13.75 11.33
N TRP A 193 -10.47 -12.78 10.71
CA TRP A 193 -11.16 -11.73 9.99
C TRP A 193 -10.44 -11.44 8.68
N GLN A 194 -11.20 -10.95 7.71
CA GLN A 194 -10.69 -10.36 6.48
C GLN A 194 -11.57 -9.19 6.07
N ILE A 195 -10.99 -8.19 5.43
CA ILE A 195 -11.74 -7.13 4.76
C ILE A 195 -11.83 -7.51 3.28
N GLU A 196 -13.01 -7.40 2.69
CA GLU A 196 -13.27 -7.66 1.28
C GLU A 196 -13.80 -6.40 0.60
N GLY A 197 -13.29 -6.13 -0.60
CA GLY A 197 -13.77 -5.06 -1.48
C GLY A 197 -13.72 -3.69 -0.82
N LEU A 198 -12.61 -3.36 -0.15
CA LEU A 198 -12.40 -2.03 0.38
C LEU A 198 -12.23 -1.06 -0.79
N GLU A 199 -13.07 -0.05 -0.84
CA GLU A 199 -13.03 1.00 -1.85
C GLU A 199 -13.23 2.32 -1.14
N GLY A 200 -12.59 3.37 -1.61
CA GLY A 200 -12.99 4.69 -1.19
C GLY A 200 -12.27 5.82 -1.89
N ARG A 201 -12.65 7.01 -1.48
CA ARG A 201 -12.24 8.26 -2.09
C ARG A 201 -11.87 9.25 -1.02
N VAL A 202 -10.86 10.05 -1.32
CA VAL A 202 -10.39 11.13 -0.45
C VAL A 202 -10.27 12.40 -1.26
N GLU A 203 -10.99 13.44 -0.85
CA GLU A 203 -11.03 14.75 -1.50
C GLU A 203 -10.77 15.84 -0.46
N GLY A 204 -9.66 16.56 -0.60
CA GLY A 204 -9.23 17.56 0.39
C GLY A 204 -9.06 16.94 1.78
N PHE A 205 -9.95 17.28 2.71
CA PHE A 205 -9.98 16.78 4.09
C PHE A 205 -11.14 15.81 4.37
N GLU A 206 -11.83 15.37 3.32
CA GLU A 206 -12.94 14.42 3.40
C GLU A 206 -12.52 13.07 2.85
N ALA A 207 -12.92 12.00 3.53
CA ALA A 207 -12.71 10.63 3.08
C ALA A 207 -13.99 9.81 3.25
N ASP A 208 -14.37 9.08 2.20
CA ASP A 208 -15.45 8.09 2.23
C ASP A 208 -14.88 6.72 1.82
N LEU A 209 -14.98 5.74 2.70
CA LEU A 209 -14.57 4.36 2.48
C LEU A 209 -15.77 3.44 2.66
N ARG A 210 -15.83 2.36 1.89
CA ARG A 210 -16.80 1.28 2.01
C ARG A 210 -16.12 -0.07 1.86
N GLY A 211 -16.68 -1.09 2.47
CA GLY A 211 -16.20 -2.46 2.32
C GLY A 211 -17.05 -3.44 3.10
N ALA A 212 -16.58 -4.68 3.20
CA ALA A 212 -17.16 -5.68 4.08
C ALA A 212 -16.09 -6.32 4.96
N VAL A 213 -16.38 -6.49 6.25
CA VAL A 213 -15.59 -7.36 7.11
C VAL A 213 -16.24 -8.74 7.11
N VAL A 214 -15.46 -9.76 6.78
CA VAL A 214 -15.85 -11.15 6.97
C VAL A 214 -15.15 -11.66 8.22
N VAL A 215 -15.93 -12.12 9.18
CA VAL A 215 -15.43 -12.72 10.41
C VAL A 215 -15.83 -14.17 10.46
N GLU A 216 -14.85 -15.02 10.72
CA GLU A 216 -15.04 -16.45 10.91
C GLU A 216 -14.61 -16.79 12.33
N ALA A 217 -15.60 -17.10 13.16
CA ALA A 217 -15.40 -17.45 14.55
C ALA A 217 -15.67 -18.94 14.75
N SER A 218 -14.78 -19.64 15.45
CA SER A 218 -14.98 -21.02 15.85
C SER A 218 -14.94 -21.15 17.37
N MET A 219 -15.84 -21.99 17.91
CA MET A 219 -15.88 -22.33 19.33
C MET A 219 -16.29 -23.80 19.45
N ALA A 220 -15.46 -24.61 20.12
CA ALA A 220 -15.76 -26.03 20.36
C ALA A 220 -16.21 -26.80 19.10
N ALA A 221 -15.48 -26.62 17.99
CA ALA A 221 -15.76 -27.19 16.66
C ALA A 221 -17.01 -26.65 15.92
N ILE A 222 -17.72 -25.66 16.47
CA ILE A 222 -18.77 -24.94 15.76
C ILE A 222 -18.17 -23.70 15.11
N THR A 223 -18.18 -23.62 13.77
CA THR A 223 -17.70 -22.46 13.00
C THR A 223 -18.87 -21.65 12.49
N ARG A 224 -18.80 -20.34 12.68
CA ARG A 224 -19.75 -19.36 12.14
C ARG A 224 -19.01 -18.31 11.34
N ARG A 225 -19.45 -18.08 10.11
CA ARG A 225 -18.92 -17.07 9.21
C ARG A 225 -19.98 -16.01 8.96
N GLU A 226 -19.63 -14.75 9.19
CA GLU A 226 -20.52 -13.60 9.01
C GLU A 226 -19.83 -12.56 8.13
N ARG A 227 -20.58 -12.00 7.17
CA ARG A 227 -20.15 -10.88 6.32
C ARG A 227 -20.90 -9.63 6.75
N VAL A 228 -20.17 -8.56 7.01
CA VAL A 228 -20.71 -7.33 7.59
C VAL A 228 -20.29 -6.15 6.74
N GLY A 229 -21.26 -5.50 6.07
CA GLY A 229 -20.99 -4.25 5.35
C GLY A 229 -20.63 -3.11 6.31
N PHE A 230 -19.70 -2.26 5.90
CA PHE A 230 -19.38 -1.03 6.61
C PHE A 230 -19.13 0.14 5.66
N THR A 231 -19.35 1.35 6.18
CA THR A 231 -18.95 2.61 5.55
C THR A 231 -18.26 3.48 6.59
N VAL A 232 -17.20 4.16 6.20
CA VAL A 232 -16.45 5.10 7.04
C VAL A 232 -16.45 6.44 6.34
N ARG A 233 -16.94 7.47 7.01
CA ARG A 233 -16.82 8.85 6.58
C ARG A 233 -15.95 9.60 7.58
N ALA A 234 -14.97 10.33 7.09
CA ALA A 234 -14.19 11.23 7.91
C ALA A 234 -14.11 12.61 7.29
N ARG A 235 -14.06 13.62 8.16
CA ARG A 235 -13.89 15.03 7.79
C ARG A 235 -13.03 15.75 8.82
N GLU A 236 -12.12 16.60 8.36
CA GLU A 236 -11.49 17.62 9.22
C GLU A 236 -12.28 18.93 9.13
N LEU A 237 -12.77 19.42 10.27
CA LEU A 237 -13.41 20.72 10.41
C LEU A 237 -12.64 21.51 11.46
N ASP A 238 -11.96 22.59 11.05
CA ASP A 238 -11.24 23.50 11.96
C ASP A 238 -10.25 22.82 12.93
N GLY A 239 -9.58 21.75 12.46
CA GLY A 239 -8.65 20.95 13.26
C GLY A 239 -9.33 19.91 14.16
N ALA A 240 -10.66 19.88 14.23
CA ALA A 240 -11.42 18.80 14.81
C ALA A 240 -11.63 17.68 13.78
N ARG A 241 -11.43 16.44 14.25
CA ARG A 241 -11.55 15.23 13.44
C ARG A 241 -12.90 14.59 13.72
N ASP A 242 -13.78 14.62 12.72
CA ASP A 242 -15.06 13.92 12.77
C ASP A 242 -14.95 12.61 11.95
N VAL A 243 -15.28 11.49 12.58
CA VAL A 243 -15.22 10.15 11.96
C VAL A 243 -16.49 9.40 12.31
N ALA A 244 -17.30 9.11 11.29
CA ALA A 244 -18.49 8.31 11.39
C ALA A 244 -18.25 6.93 10.78
N LEU A 245 -18.32 5.88 11.60
CA LEU A 245 -18.36 4.50 11.14
C LEU A 245 -19.80 4.01 11.19
N THR A 246 -20.33 3.57 10.05
CA THR A 246 -21.64 2.91 9.97
C THR A 246 -21.45 1.46 9.61
N VAL A 247 -21.98 0.56 10.44
CA VAL A 247 -21.90 -0.90 10.25
C VAL A 247 -23.31 -1.44 10.05
N GLU A 248 -23.47 -2.41 9.15
CA GLU A 248 -24.74 -3.10 8.94
C GLU A 248 -25.25 -3.72 10.24
N ARG A 249 -26.52 -3.47 10.58
CA ARG A 249 -27.12 -3.93 11.83
C ARG A 249 -27.96 -5.19 11.59
N THR A 250 -27.35 -6.36 11.73
CA THR A 250 -28.06 -7.65 11.75
C THR A 250 -27.95 -8.31 13.13
N PRO A 251 -28.86 -9.24 13.49
CA PRO A 251 -28.73 -10.04 14.71
C PRO A 251 -27.40 -10.80 14.79
N GLY A 252 -26.87 -11.23 13.64
CA GLY A 252 -25.56 -11.88 13.55
C GLY A 252 -24.41 -10.95 13.94
N VAL A 253 -24.45 -9.70 13.47
CA VAL A 253 -23.46 -8.67 13.83
C VAL A 253 -23.49 -8.36 15.33
N GLN A 254 -24.66 -8.29 15.95
CA GLN A 254 -24.76 -8.07 17.40
C GLN A 254 -24.15 -9.22 18.21
N ALA A 255 -24.44 -10.47 17.82
CA ALA A 255 -23.84 -11.65 18.46
C ALA A 255 -22.31 -11.68 18.27
N LEU A 256 -21.82 -11.27 17.09
CA LEU A 256 -20.40 -11.18 16.78
C LEU A 256 -19.71 -10.08 17.60
N ARG A 257 -20.33 -8.91 17.75
CA ARG A 257 -19.84 -7.81 18.60
C ARG A 257 -19.65 -8.27 20.05
N GLU A 258 -20.63 -8.99 20.58
CA GLU A 258 -20.57 -9.53 21.94
C GLU A 258 -19.44 -10.58 22.10
N LEU A 259 -19.27 -11.46 21.09
CA LEU A 259 -18.16 -12.42 21.08
C LEU A 259 -16.79 -11.72 21.06
N VAL A 260 -16.62 -10.72 20.19
CA VAL A 260 -15.36 -9.96 20.06
C VAL A 260 -15.03 -9.20 21.34
N ARG A 261 -16.03 -8.62 22.01
CA ARG A 261 -15.85 -7.96 23.32
C ARG A 261 -15.31 -8.92 24.37
N ARG A 262 -15.71 -10.20 24.36
CA ARG A 262 -15.20 -11.23 25.29
C ARG A 262 -13.79 -11.71 24.95
N LEU A 263 -13.36 -11.54 23.70
CA LEU A 263 -12.01 -11.93 23.27
C LEU A 263 -10.95 -10.89 23.65
N ARG A 264 -11.33 -9.61 23.75
CA ARG A 264 -10.48 -8.52 24.26
C ARG A 264 -10.24 -8.62 25.77
#